data_AF-A0AAD6CWY5-F1
#
_entry.id   AF-A0AAD6CWY5-F1
#
_cell.length_a   1.000
_cell.length_b   1.000
_cell.length_c   1.000
_cell.angle_alpha   90.00
_cell.angle_beta   90.00
_cell.angle_gamma   90.00
#
_symmetry.space_group_name_H-M   'P 1'
#
loop_
_entity.id
_entity.type
_entity.pdbx_description
1 polymer ?
#
loop_
_entity_poly.entity_id
_entity_poly.type
_entity_poly.pdbx_seq_one_letter_code
_entity_poly.pdbx_strand_id
1 'polypeptide(L)'
;MSCLWGLGTLMLCEYLVSSAALAFTTKGSNLRQLCILCLVILAIPEIRLLSFLPGPELLRGVFAFSCIVKLLHFISLFLILQVEIHQLIDPAGSYFARFCAGLNCVTSPRGIRTPWEVKTWPECRQLPKHRYIAKNVMVLGWQYLLLDVLNFGVLKYFHFHWPGALATGAEFASASSTREQLMTRLPLSMILAVNLRLLFAMVYGVLATISVLLGFTSQKDWPPLFGSMRHLQRFSVRSFWA
;
A
#
# COMPACT_ATOMS: atom_id res chain seq x y z
N MET A 1 -20.88 -0.97 -7.59
CA MET A 1 -20.47 -1.66 -6.34
C MET A 1 -19.90 -3.06 -6.58
N SER A 2 -20.40 -3.84 -7.55
CA SER A 2 -19.89 -5.19 -7.88
C SER A 2 -18.40 -5.26 -8.20
N CYS A 3 -17.84 -4.29 -8.92
CA CYS A 3 -16.41 -4.29 -9.28
C CYS A 3 -15.48 -4.15 -8.06
N LEU A 4 -15.83 -3.33 -7.07
CA LEU A 4 -15.02 -3.14 -5.86
C LEU A 4 -14.96 -4.43 -5.02
N TRP A 5 -16.11 -5.10 -4.87
CA TRP A 5 -16.18 -6.40 -4.19
C TRP A 5 -15.40 -7.47 -4.94
N GLY A 6 -15.51 -7.50 -6.27
CA GLY A 6 -14.71 -8.42 -7.11
C GLY A 6 -13.22 -8.20 -6.94
N LEU A 7 -12.76 -6.95 -7.00
CA LEU A 7 -11.35 -6.59 -6.81
C LEU A 7 -10.86 -6.98 -5.41
N GLY A 8 -11.60 -6.62 -4.36
CA GLY A 8 -11.24 -6.97 -2.99
C GLY A 8 -11.18 -8.48 -2.76
N THR A 9 -12.09 -9.23 -3.38
CA THR A 9 -12.12 -10.70 -3.30
C THR A 9 -10.90 -11.32 -3.98
N LEU A 10 -10.54 -10.84 -5.18
CA LEU A 10 -9.34 -11.30 -5.88
C LEU A 10 -8.07 -11.03 -5.07
N MET A 11 -7.91 -9.81 -4.57
CA MET A 11 -6.76 -9.46 -3.73
C MET A 11 -6.68 -10.36 -2.50
N LEU A 12 -7.80 -10.58 -1.81
CA LEU A 12 -7.85 -11.48 -0.66
C LEU A 12 -7.45 -12.91 -1.05
N CYS A 13 -8.00 -13.45 -2.14
CA CYS A 13 -7.65 -14.77 -2.64
C CYS A 13 -6.15 -14.88 -2.93
N GLU A 14 -5.54 -13.90 -3.57
CA GLU A 14 -4.10 -13.91 -3.84
C GLU A 14 -3.26 -13.85 -2.56
N TYR A 15 -3.65 -13.04 -1.57
CA TYR A 15 -2.99 -13.02 -0.25
C TYR A 15 -3.09 -14.37 0.45
N LEU A 16 -4.27 -15.01 0.42
CA LEU A 16 -4.50 -16.32 1.04
C LEU A 16 -3.74 -17.44 0.34
N VAL A 17 -3.79 -17.48 -1.00
CA VAL A 17 -3.05 -18.45 -1.83
C VAL A 17 -1.55 -18.27 -1.63
N SER A 18 -1.05 -17.04 -1.67
CA SER A 18 0.37 -16.75 -1.43
C SER A 18 0.80 -17.15 -0.03
N SER A 19 -0.01 -16.85 0.99
CA SER A 19 0.25 -17.23 2.38
C SER A 19 0.33 -18.75 2.55
N ALA A 20 -0.63 -19.49 2.00
CA ALA A 20 -0.65 -20.95 2.04
C ALA A 20 0.54 -21.53 1.27
N ALA A 21 0.87 -20.97 0.11
CA ALA A 21 2.05 -21.36 -0.65
C ALA A 21 3.33 -21.15 0.18
N LEU A 22 3.51 -19.99 0.83
CA LEU A 22 4.65 -19.75 1.71
C LEU A 22 4.72 -20.74 2.88
N ALA A 23 3.58 -21.01 3.52
CA ALA A 23 3.52 -21.80 4.74
C ALA A 23 3.80 -23.31 4.52
N PHE A 24 3.33 -23.85 3.39
CA PHE A 24 3.24 -25.30 3.16
C PHE A 24 4.08 -25.82 1.99
N THR A 25 4.77 -24.97 1.24
CA THR A 25 5.65 -25.40 0.15
C THR A 25 7.11 -25.09 0.45
N THR A 26 8.01 -25.91 -0.09
CA THR A 26 9.46 -25.72 -0.03
C THR A 26 9.98 -24.99 -1.27
N LYS A 27 11.18 -24.39 -1.16
CA LYS A 27 11.82 -23.74 -2.32
C LYS A 27 12.04 -24.76 -3.44
N GLY A 28 11.78 -24.32 -4.68
CA GLY A 28 11.96 -25.15 -5.87
C GLY A 28 10.94 -26.28 -6.07
N SER A 29 9.97 -26.46 -5.17
CA SER A 29 8.92 -27.47 -5.36
C SER A 29 8.02 -27.15 -6.57
N ASN A 30 7.56 -28.18 -7.28
CA ASN A 30 6.62 -28.00 -8.41
C ASN A 30 5.32 -27.32 -7.95
N LEU A 31 4.90 -27.56 -6.70
CA LEU A 31 3.73 -26.91 -6.11
C LEU A 31 3.95 -25.39 -5.97
N ARG A 32 5.16 -24.94 -5.62
CA ARG A 32 5.53 -23.52 -5.59
C ARG A 32 5.39 -22.88 -6.97
N GLN A 33 5.89 -23.55 -8.01
CA GLN A 33 5.80 -23.06 -9.39
C GLN A 33 4.34 -22.99 -9.86
N LEU A 34 3.53 -23.99 -9.53
CA LEU A 34 2.10 -23.98 -9.80
C LEU A 34 1.40 -22.81 -9.09
N CYS A 35 1.73 -22.53 -7.82
CA CYS A 35 1.18 -21.37 -7.11
C CYS A 35 1.55 -20.05 -7.79
N ILE A 36 2.79 -19.89 -8.26
CA ILE A 36 3.20 -18.69 -9.00
C ILE A 36 2.37 -18.55 -10.29
N LEU A 37 2.17 -19.65 -11.03
CA LEU A 37 1.31 -19.65 -12.22
C LEU A 37 -0.14 -19.26 -11.86
N CYS A 38 -0.70 -19.79 -10.78
CA CYS A 38 -2.03 -19.41 -10.29
C CYS A 38 -2.12 -17.91 -9.95
N LEU A 39 -1.09 -17.34 -9.31
CA LEU A 39 -1.06 -15.90 -8.99
C LEU A 39 -1.01 -15.04 -10.26
N VAL A 40 -0.25 -15.45 -11.28
CA VAL A 40 -0.25 -14.77 -12.58
C VAL A 40 -1.63 -14.82 -13.23
N ILE A 41 -2.31 -15.97 -13.18
CA ILE A 41 -3.67 -16.11 -13.70
C ILE A 41 -4.66 -15.22 -12.94
N LEU A 42 -4.54 -15.10 -11.62
CA LEU A 42 -5.39 -14.22 -10.79
C LEU A 42 -5.12 -12.72 -11.00
N ALA A 43 -3.89 -12.35 -11.36
CA ALA A 43 -3.54 -10.96 -11.65
C ALA A 43 -4.20 -10.44 -12.95
N ILE A 44 -4.49 -11.31 -13.92
CA ILE A 44 -5.15 -10.93 -15.19
C ILE A 44 -6.55 -10.32 -14.95
N PRO A 45 -7.51 -10.99 -14.28
CA PRO A 45 -8.81 -10.41 -13.99
C PRO A 45 -8.73 -9.22 -13.04
N GLU A 46 -7.73 -9.16 -12.15
CA GLU A 46 -7.48 -7.99 -11.29
C GLU A 46 -7.20 -6.74 -12.13
N ILE A 47 -6.25 -6.81 -13.07
CA ILE A 47 -5.91 -5.71 -13.97
C ILE A 47 -7.12 -5.31 -14.83
N ARG A 48 -7.93 -6.28 -15.27
CA ARG A 48 -9.15 -6.00 -16.03
C ARG A 48 -10.19 -5.26 -15.20
N LEU A 49 -10.45 -5.71 -13.97
CA LEU A 49 -11.44 -5.10 -13.08
C LEU A 49 -11.04 -3.70 -12.63
N LEU A 50 -9.74 -3.45 -12.49
CA LEU A 50 -9.19 -2.14 -12.16
C LEU A 50 -9.59 -1.07 -13.20
N SER A 51 -9.60 -1.41 -14.49
CA SER A 51 -10.05 -0.51 -15.57
C SER A 51 -11.54 -0.15 -15.49
N PHE A 52 -12.34 -0.99 -14.83
CA PHE A 52 -13.78 -0.79 -14.65
C PHE A 52 -14.12 -0.21 -13.26
N LEU A 53 -13.12 0.10 -12.43
CA LEU A 53 -13.37 0.62 -11.09
C LEU A 53 -14.02 2.02 -11.19
N PRO A 54 -15.26 2.20 -10.68
CA PRO A 54 -15.88 3.52 -10.66
C PRO A 54 -15.25 4.35 -9.53
N GLY A 55 -14.98 5.63 -9.80
CA GLY A 55 -14.48 6.56 -8.78
C GLY A 55 -13.46 7.55 -9.33
N PRO A 56 -12.89 8.40 -8.44
CA PRO A 56 -11.89 9.39 -8.83
C PRO A 56 -10.66 8.73 -9.44
N GLU A 57 -10.10 9.35 -10.49
CA GLU A 57 -8.89 8.89 -11.19
C GLU A 57 -7.73 8.57 -10.24
N LEU A 58 -7.54 9.44 -9.26
CA LEU A 58 -6.49 9.28 -8.26
C LEU A 58 -6.64 8.00 -7.44
N LEU A 59 -7.87 7.67 -7.05
CA LEU A 59 -8.15 6.46 -6.29
C LEU A 59 -7.85 5.22 -7.13
N ARG A 60 -8.23 5.23 -8.41
CA ARG A 60 -7.90 4.16 -9.37
C ARG A 60 -6.40 4.01 -9.54
N GLY A 61 -5.67 5.12 -9.65
CA GLY A 61 -4.21 5.14 -9.71
C GLY A 61 -3.54 4.56 -8.46
N VAL A 62 -4.07 4.85 -7.26
CA VAL A 62 -3.58 4.25 -6.00
C VAL A 62 -3.83 2.75 -5.96
N PHE A 63 -5.02 2.29 -6.37
CA PHE A 63 -5.28 0.85 -6.49
C PHE A 63 -4.36 0.18 -7.50
N ALA A 64 -4.17 0.80 -8.67
CA ALA A 64 -3.27 0.31 -9.72
C ALA A 64 -1.84 0.14 -9.19
N PHE A 65 -1.32 1.19 -8.55
CA PHE A 65 0.00 1.18 -7.94
C PHE A 65 0.11 0.10 -6.85
N SER A 66 -0.93 -0.05 -6.02
CA SER A 66 -0.96 -1.08 -4.98
C SER A 66 -0.93 -2.50 -5.56
N CYS A 67 -1.62 -2.74 -6.68
CA CYS A 67 -1.57 -4.02 -7.41
C CYS A 67 -0.15 -4.29 -7.91
N ILE A 68 0.50 -3.29 -8.52
CA ILE A 68 1.88 -3.42 -9.02
C ILE A 68 2.85 -3.71 -7.87
N VAL A 69 2.79 -2.96 -6.77
CA VAL A 69 3.66 -3.17 -5.60
C VAL A 69 3.44 -4.55 -5.00
N LYS A 70 2.20 -5.01 -4.90
CA LYS A 70 1.87 -6.37 -4.45
C LYS A 70 2.50 -7.43 -5.36
N LEU A 71 2.38 -7.29 -6.68
CA LEU A 71 2.98 -8.23 -7.63
C LEU A 71 4.51 -8.25 -7.52
N LEU A 72 5.15 -7.08 -7.44
CA LEU A 72 6.59 -6.97 -7.22
C LEU A 72 7.00 -7.62 -5.89
N HIS A 73 6.21 -7.43 -4.84
CA HIS A 73 6.44 -8.06 -3.54
C HIS A 73 6.33 -9.58 -3.63
N PHE A 74 5.35 -10.12 -4.35
CA PHE A 74 5.23 -11.56 -4.56
C PHE A 74 6.42 -12.09 -5.35
N ILE A 75 6.81 -11.43 -6.44
CA ILE A 75 8.04 -11.77 -7.19
C ILE A 75 9.25 -11.79 -6.26
N SER A 76 9.39 -10.78 -5.40
CA SER A 76 10.47 -10.72 -4.42
C SER A 76 10.44 -11.92 -3.46
N LEU A 77 9.30 -12.25 -2.87
CA LEU A 77 9.16 -13.36 -1.92
C LEU A 77 9.36 -14.74 -2.56
N PHE A 78 8.80 -14.95 -3.75
CA PHE A 78 8.75 -16.24 -4.42
C PHE A 78 9.99 -16.54 -5.26
N LEU A 79 10.54 -15.54 -5.95
CA LEU A 79 11.61 -15.74 -6.93
C LEU A 79 12.97 -15.23 -6.46
N ILE A 80 13.02 -14.06 -5.81
CA ILE A 80 14.29 -13.40 -5.42
C ILE A 80 14.78 -13.91 -4.06
N LEU A 81 13.97 -13.73 -3.02
CA LEU A 81 14.29 -14.12 -1.64
C LEU A 81 14.05 -15.62 -1.41
N GLN A 82 13.14 -16.23 -2.17
CA GLN A 82 12.75 -17.64 -2.03
C GLN A 82 12.43 -18.03 -0.60
N VAL A 83 11.53 -17.27 0.04
CA VAL A 83 11.25 -17.37 1.48
C VAL A 83 10.73 -18.74 1.87
N GLU A 84 11.34 -19.31 2.91
CA GLU A 84 10.94 -20.55 3.58
C GLU A 84 10.46 -20.26 5.01
N ILE A 85 9.16 -20.44 5.27
CA ILE A 85 8.55 -20.12 6.57
C ILE A 85 9.12 -20.96 7.72
N HIS A 86 9.58 -22.19 7.45
CA HIS A 86 10.21 -23.04 8.46
C HIS A 86 11.53 -22.46 9.01
N GLN A 87 12.13 -21.48 8.33
CA GLN A 87 13.33 -20.79 8.82
C GLN A 87 12.97 -19.64 9.77
N LEU A 88 11.71 -19.20 9.76
CA LEU A 88 11.21 -18.05 10.55
C LEU A 88 10.48 -18.48 11.82
N ILE A 89 9.91 -19.68 11.84
CA ILE A 89 9.13 -20.21 12.96
C ILE A 89 9.60 -21.63 13.28
N ASP A 90 9.57 -21.99 14.56
CA ASP A 90 9.84 -23.34 15.01
C ASP A 90 9.01 -24.39 14.25
N PRO A 91 9.64 -25.46 13.74
CA PRO A 91 8.96 -26.49 12.95
C PRO A 91 7.90 -27.27 13.74
N ALA A 92 7.94 -27.23 15.08
CA ALA A 92 6.93 -27.80 15.97
C ALA A 92 5.69 -26.90 16.16
N GLY A 93 5.66 -25.72 15.54
CA GLY A 93 4.53 -24.80 15.61
C GLY A 93 3.27 -25.31 14.90
N SER A 94 2.10 -24.87 15.38
CA SER A 94 0.79 -25.17 14.76
C SER A 94 0.75 -24.77 13.28
N TYR A 95 0.04 -25.55 12.44
CA TYR A 95 -0.22 -25.19 11.04
C TYR A 95 -0.83 -23.80 10.89
N PHE A 96 -1.67 -23.39 11.85
CA PHE A 96 -2.23 -22.05 11.87
C PHE A 96 -1.17 -20.98 12.08
N ALA A 97 -0.21 -21.22 12.98
CA ALA A 97 0.91 -20.29 13.21
C ALA A 97 1.78 -20.14 11.95
N ARG A 98 2.04 -21.25 11.23
CA ARG A 98 2.76 -21.23 9.94
C ARG A 98 2.01 -20.42 8.88
N PHE A 99 0.69 -20.59 8.80
CA PHE A 99 -0.13 -19.79 7.89
C PHE A 99 -0.12 -18.31 8.26
N CYS A 100 -0.27 -17.95 9.54
CA CYS A 100 -0.16 -16.55 9.99
C CYS A 100 1.20 -15.94 9.67
N ALA A 101 2.28 -16.71 9.75
CA ALA A 101 3.63 -16.29 9.35
C ALA A 101 3.72 -15.98 7.86
N GLY A 102 3.17 -16.88 7.03
CA GLY A 102 3.01 -16.66 5.60
C GLY A 102 2.24 -15.38 5.32
N LEU A 103 1.09 -15.19 5.97
CA LEU A 103 0.25 -14.02 5.80
C LEU A 103 0.99 -12.73 6.19
N ASN A 104 1.71 -12.75 7.31
CA ASN A 104 2.55 -11.62 7.72
C ASN A 104 3.64 -11.30 6.68
N CYS A 105 4.29 -12.31 6.09
CA CYS A 105 5.28 -12.07 5.04
C CYS A 105 4.66 -11.45 3.79
N VAL A 106 3.52 -11.97 3.34
CA VAL A 106 2.84 -11.51 2.11
C VAL A 106 2.24 -10.11 2.30
N THR A 107 1.76 -9.77 3.50
CA THR A 107 1.16 -8.46 3.80
C THR A 107 2.16 -7.41 4.26
N SER A 108 3.36 -7.81 4.67
CA SER A 108 4.43 -6.91 5.13
C SER A 108 5.54 -6.79 4.09
N PRO A 109 5.47 -5.82 3.15
CA PRO A 109 6.56 -5.57 2.20
C PRO A 109 7.88 -5.19 2.88
N ARG A 110 7.84 -4.83 4.17
CA ARG A 110 9.00 -4.46 4.99
C ARG A 110 9.69 -5.65 5.66
N GLY A 111 9.11 -6.85 5.61
CA GLY A 111 9.69 -8.03 6.25
C GLY A 111 9.82 -7.89 7.76
N ILE A 112 8.82 -7.35 8.45
CA ILE A 112 8.90 -7.13 9.91
C ILE A 112 9.08 -8.48 10.62
N ARG A 113 10.05 -8.57 11.54
CA ARG A 113 10.47 -9.80 12.24
C ARG A 113 11.08 -10.87 11.32
N THR A 114 11.61 -10.49 10.17
CA THR A 114 12.37 -11.41 9.31
C THR A 114 13.85 -11.00 9.24
N PRO A 115 14.76 -11.89 8.82
CA PRO A 115 16.18 -11.55 8.65
C PRO A 115 16.44 -10.38 7.67
N TRP A 116 15.51 -10.13 6.75
CA TRP A 116 15.57 -9.03 5.78
C TRP A 116 14.71 -7.83 6.19
N GLU A 117 14.34 -7.72 7.48
CA GLU A 117 13.65 -6.54 8.00
C GLU A 117 14.46 -5.27 7.69
N VAL A 118 13.80 -4.30 7.06
CA VAL A 118 14.43 -3.00 6.85
C VAL A 118 14.54 -2.31 8.22
N LYS A 119 15.75 -1.98 8.69
CA LYS A 119 15.98 -1.56 10.10
C LYS A 119 15.89 -0.06 10.38
N THR A 120 15.31 0.72 9.48
CA THR A 120 15.58 2.17 9.46
C THR A 120 14.64 3.01 10.34
N TRP A 121 13.67 2.42 11.04
CA TRP A 121 12.55 3.17 11.64
C TRP A 121 12.77 3.56 13.10
N PRO A 122 12.17 4.67 13.56
CA PRO A 122 12.13 5.03 14.97
C PRO A 122 11.29 4.00 15.77
N GLU A 123 11.75 3.66 16.98
CA GLU A 123 11.05 2.71 17.84
C GLU A 123 9.58 3.12 18.06
N CYS A 124 8.67 2.19 17.79
CA CYS A 124 7.24 2.43 17.90
C CYS A 124 6.85 2.42 19.39
N ARG A 125 6.59 3.60 19.97
CA ARG A 125 6.17 3.74 21.38
C ARG A 125 4.92 2.93 21.63
N GLN A 126 5.01 1.92 22.50
CA GLN A 126 3.88 1.07 22.84
C GLN A 126 2.79 1.88 23.55
N LEU A 127 1.59 1.85 22.98
CA LEU A 127 0.39 2.42 23.56
C LEU A 127 -0.54 1.27 23.96
N PRO A 128 -1.38 1.44 25.00
CA PRO A 128 -2.49 0.53 25.24
C PRO A 128 -3.35 0.39 23.98
N LYS A 129 -3.80 -0.83 23.67
CA LYS A 129 -4.55 -1.15 22.43
C LYS A 129 -5.69 -0.17 22.14
N HIS A 130 -6.49 0.19 23.15
CA HIS A 130 -7.59 1.14 23.02
C HIS A 130 -7.11 2.55 22.63
N ARG A 131 -6.00 3.04 23.20
CA ARG A 131 -5.43 4.35 22.85
C ARG A 131 -4.83 4.37 21.46
N TYR A 132 -4.19 3.26 21.06
CA TYR A 132 -3.67 3.10 19.70
C TYR A 132 -4.79 3.17 18.66
N ILE A 133 -5.87 2.41 18.87
CA ILE A 133 -7.04 2.39 17.98
C ILE A 133 -7.69 3.78 17.93
N ALA A 134 -7.96 4.40 19.08
CA ALA A 134 -8.57 5.73 19.13
C ALA A 134 -7.71 6.78 18.40
N LYS A 135 -6.39 6.77 18.62
CA LYS A 135 -5.45 7.65 17.92
C LYS A 135 -5.50 7.42 16.40
N ASN A 136 -5.45 6.17 15.95
CA ASN A 136 -5.50 5.87 14.52
C ASN A 136 -6.82 6.29 13.88
N VAL A 137 -7.95 6.03 14.52
CA VAL A 137 -9.27 6.45 14.01
C VAL A 137 -9.36 7.97 13.93
N MET A 138 -8.86 8.70 14.93
CA MET A 138 -8.79 10.16 14.90
C MET A 138 -7.91 10.67 13.75
N VAL A 139 -6.75 10.06 13.53
CA VAL A 139 -5.85 10.40 12.41
C VAL A 139 -6.52 10.11 11.07
N LEU A 140 -7.20 8.97 10.92
CA LEU A 140 -7.94 8.63 9.70
C LEU A 140 -9.06 9.64 9.43
N GLY A 141 -9.82 10.03 10.46
CA GLY A 141 -10.84 11.08 10.33
C GLY A 141 -10.26 12.41 9.88
N TRP A 142 -9.12 12.82 10.44
CA TRP A 142 -8.43 14.03 10.01
C TRP A 142 -7.91 13.94 8.56
N GLN A 143 -7.32 12.81 8.18
CA GLN A 143 -6.82 12.59 6.82
C GLN A 143 -7.96 12.59 5.79
N TYR A 144 -9.12 12.02 6.14
CA TYR A 144 -10.32 12.05 5.32
C TYR A 144 -10.80 13.49 5.08
N LEU A 145 -10.94 14.29 6.14
CA LEU A 145 -11.34 15.70 6.02
C LEU A 145 -10.34 16.50 5.17
N LEU A 146 -9.04 16.25 5.34
CA LEU A 146 -8.01 16.93 4.54
C LEU A 146 -8.09 16.54 3.06
N LEU A 147 -8.32 15.26 2.74
CA LEU A 147 -8.57 14.84 1.36
C LEU A 147 -9.82 15.49 0.79
N ASP A 148 -10.90 15.59 1.57
CA ASP A 148 -12.14 16.22 1.13
C ASP A 148 -11.90 17.68 0.75
N VAL A 149 -11.22 18.44 1.61
CA VAL A 149 -10.83 19.85 1.34
C VAL A 149 -9.93 19.96 0.11
N LEU A 150 -8.93 19.10 -0.05
CA LEU A 150 -8.02 19.16 -1.21
C LEU A 150 -8.73 18.84 -2.52
N ASN A 151 -9.61 17.84 -2.54
CA ASN A 151 -10.26 17.37 -3.76
C ASN A 151 -11.51 18.16 -4.13
N PHE A 152 -12.38 18.45 -3.16
CA PHE A 152 -13.64 19.17 -3.42
C PHE A 152 -13.54 20.68 -3.21
N GLY A 153 -12.56 21.15 -2.45
CA GLY A 153 -12.24 22.57 -2.30
C GLY A 153 -11.19 23.03 -3.31
N VAL A 154 -9.94 22.62 -3.11
CA VAL A 154 -8.78 23.18 -3.83
C VAL A 154 -8.76 22.78 -5.31
N LEU A 155 -8.89 21.49 -5.65
CA LEU A 155 -8.91 21.07 -7.06
C LEU A 155 -10.11 21.65 -7.81
N LYS A 156 -11.27 21.74 -7.16
CA LYS A 156 -12.46 22.38 -7.76
C LYS A 156 -12.23 23.87 -8.03
N TYR A 157 -11.54 24.58 -7.13
CA TYR A 157 -11.14 25.98 -7.34
C TYR A 157 -10.22 26.12 -8.56
N PHE A 158 -9.21 25.25 -8.71
CA PHE A 158 -8.34 25.25 -9.88
C PHE A 158 -9.09 24.94 -11.17
N HIS A 159 -10.02 23.97 -11.15
CA HIS A 159 -10.87 23.67 -12.31
C HIS A 159 -11.72 24.86 -12.75
N PHE A 160 -12.26 25.63 -11.80
CA PHE A 160 -13.14 26.77 -12.11
C PHE A 160 -12.36 28.00 -12.59
N HIS A 161 -11.25 28.34 -11.93
CA HIS A 161 -10.51 29.59 -12.21
C HIS A 161 -9.42 29.41 -13.27
N TRP A 162 -8.95 28.19 -13.52
CA TRP A 162 -7.85 27.89 -14.44
C TRP A 162 -8.19 26.70 -15.36
N PRO A 163 -9.29 26.75 -16.13
CA PRO A 163 -9.73 25.62 -16.95
C PRO A 163 -8.69 25.19 -18.00
N GLY A 164 -7.90 26.14 -18.53
CA GLY A 164 -6.83 25.86 -19.50
C GLY A 164 -5.60 25.14 -18.91
N ALA A 165 -5.42 25.16 -17.60
CA ALA A 165 -4.35 24.43 -16.91
C ALA A 165 -4.62 22.92 -16.80
N LEU A 166 -5.91 22.54 -16.80
CA LEU A 166 -6.40 21.16 -16.63
C LEU A 166 -7.10 20.63 -17.89
N ALA A 167 -6.91 21.31 -19.03
CA ALA A 167 -7.50 20.89 -20.30
C ALA A 167 -6.92 19.55 -20.78
N THR A 168 -7.78 18.69 -21.34
CA THR A 168 -7.39 17.39 -21.89
C THR A 168 -6.27 17.54 -22.92
N GLY A 169 -5.18 16.76 -22.80
CA GLY A 169 -4.00 16.88 -23.67
C GLY A 169 -2.95 17.91 -23.23
N ALA A 170 -3.25 18.76 -22.23
CA ALA A 170 -2.27 19.67 -21.64
C ALA A 170 -1.32 18.96 -20.65
N GLU A 171 -1.60 17.70 -20.28
CA GLU A 171 -0.83 16.93 -19.29
C GLU A 171 0.59 16.56 -19.78
N PHE A 172 0.79 16.42 -21.10
CA PHE A 172 2.08 16.07 -21.71
C PHE A 172 2.61 17.11 -22.70
N ALA A 173 1.95 18.25 -22.83
CA ALA A 173 2.39 19.35 -23.69
C ALA A 173 3.65 20.00 -23.10
N SER A 174 4.83 19.41 -23.32
CA SER A 174 6.11 19.93 -22.80
C SER A 174 6.57 21.16 -23.59
N ALA A 175 6.69 21.03 -24.91
CA ALA A 175 7.24 22.08 -25.77
C ALA A 175 6.24 23.21 -26.11
N SER A 176 4.93 22.96 -25.98
CA SER A 176 3.86 23.92 -26.30
C SER A 176 3.12 24.45 -25.06
N SER A 177 3.69 24.27 -23.86
CA SER A 177 3.10 24.76 -22.61
C SER A 177 2.96 26.27 -22.58
N THR A 178 1.77 26.77 -22.25
CA THR A 178 1.61 28.19 -21.91
C THR A 178 2.24 28.49 -20.55
N ARG A 179 2.63 29.76 -20.30
CA ARG A 179 3.18 30.20 -19.01
C ARG A 179 2.22 29.90 -17.85
N GLU A 180 0.92 30.03 -18.08
CA GLU A 180 -0.13 29.72 -17.10
C GLU A 180 -0.20 28.22 -16.75
N GLN A 181 -0.06 27.34 -17.75
CA GLN A 181 0.03 25.89 -17.53
C GLN A 181 1.28 25.53 -16.71
N LEU A 182 2.42 26.16 -16.97
CA LEU A 182 3.63 25.90 -16.22
C LEU A 182 3.52 26.36 -14.75
N MET A 183 2.92 27.52 -14.51
CA MET A 183 2.75 28.06 -13.16
C MET A 183 1.75 27.27 -12.31
N THR A 184 0.74 26.67 -12.94
CA THR A 184 -0.29 25.86 -12.27
C THR A 184 0.14 24.41 -12.06
N ARG A 185 1.06 23.87 -12.87
CA ARG A 185 1.58 22.51 -12.71
C ARG A 185 2.27 22.28 -11.36
N LEU A 186 3.10 23.21 -10.90
CA LEU A 186 3.82 23.06 -9.63
C LEU A 186 2.87 22.84 -8.43
N PRO A 187 1.87 23.71 -8.17
CA PRO A 187 0.93 23.49 -7.08
C PRO A 187 0.06 22.24 -7.30
N LEU A 188 -0.35 21.93 -8.52
CA LEU A 188 -1.11 20.71 -8.83
C LEU A 188 -0.31 19.43 -8.56
N SER A 189 0.98 19.40 -8.92
CA SER A 189 1.89 18.29 -8.61
C SER A 189 2.12 18.15 -7.10
N MET A 190 2.21 19.26 -6.36
CA MET A 190 2.31 19.21 -4.89
C MET A 190 1.02 18.67 -4.26
N ILE A 191 -0.14 19.11 -4.73
CA ILE A 191 -1.45 18.59 -4.28
C ILE A 191 -1.54 17.09 -4.56
N LEU A 192 -1.14 16.66 -5.76
CA LEU A 192 -1.09 15.24 -6.13
C LEU A 192 -0.19 14.44 -5.17
N ALA A 193 1.03 14.91 -4.91
CA ALA A 193 1.96 14.26 -4.00
C ALA A 193 1.42 14.14 -2.57
N VAL A 194 0.77 15.20 -2.07
CA VAL A 194 0.11 15.20 -0.75
C VAL A 194 -1.06 14.22 -0.73
N ASN A 195 -1.93 14.24 -1.74
CA ASN A 195 -3.06 13.32 -1.82
C ASN A 195 -2.61 11.87 -1.88
N LEU A 196 -1.59 11.54 -2.69
CA LEU A 196 -1.02 10.19 -2.76
C LEU A 196 -0.48 9.75 -1.38
N ARG A 197 0.31 10.60 -0.72
CA ARG A 197 0.82 10.31 0.63
C ARG A 197 -0.31 10.04 1.62
N LEU A 198 -1.36 10.86 1.61
CA LEU A 198 -2.51 10.71 2.50
C LEU A 198 -3.29 9.42 2.20
N LEU A 199 -3.52 9.10 0.93
CA LEU A 199 -4.22 7.87 0.52
C LEU A 199 -3.46 6.62 0.97
N PHE A 200 -2.14 6.55 0.72
CA PHE A 200 -1.33 5.42 1.19
C PHE A 200 -1.32 5.31 2.71
N ALA A 201 -1.19 6.45 3.42
CA ALA A 201 -1.22 6.46 4.87
C ALA A 201 -2.58 6.01 5.43
N MET A 202 -3.69 6.37 4.77
CA MET A 202 -5.03 5.94 5.17
C MET A 202 -5.24 4.45 4.95
N VAL A 203 -4.90 3.92 3.77
CA VAL A 203 -5.01 2.48 3.49
C VAL A 203 -4.20 1.68 4.52
N TYR A 204 -2.96 2.11 4.78
CA TYR A 204 -2.11 1.51 5.79
C TYR A 204 -2.72 1.60 7.20
N GLY A 205 -3.24 2.76 7.59
CA GLY A 205 -3.85 2.98 8.90
C GLY A 205 -5.12 2.15 9.12
N VAL A 206 -5.95 1.99 8.08
CA VAL A 206 -7.15 1.13 8.12
C VAL A 206 -6.74 -0.33 8.33
N LEU A 207 -5.80 -0.83 7.52
CA LEU A 207 -5.31 -2.21 7.64
C LEU A 207 -4.66 -2.45 9.01
N ALA A 208 -3.84 -1.52 9.50
CA ALA A 208 -3.22 -1.61 10.82
C ALA A 208 -4.26 -1.65 11.94
N THR A 209 -5.29 -0.81 11.84
CA THR A 209 -6.35 -0.72 12.86
C THR A 209 -7.19 -1.98 12.89
N ILE A 210 -7.62 -2.50 11.73
CA ILE A 210 -8.37 -3.75 11.63
C ILE A 210 -7.54 -4.93 12.14
N SER A 211 -6.28 -5.03 11.70
CA SER A 211 -5.40 -6.14 12.10
C SER A 211 -5.13 -6.17 13.60
N VAL A 212 -4.92 -5.01 14.23
CA VAL A 212 -4.72 -4.90 15.69
C VAL A 212 -6.02 -5.10 16.45
N LEU A 213 -7.15 -4.62 15.92
CA LEU A 213 -8.48 -4.82 16.50
C LEU A 213 -8.83 -6.31 16.59
N LEU A 214 -8.67 -7.04 15.48
CA LEU A 214 -8.90 -8.50 15.39
C LEU A 214 -7.84 -9.33 16.13
N GLY A 215 -6.70 -8.73 16.51
CA GLY A 215 -5.65 -9.41 17.25
C GLY A 215 -4.72 -10.28 16.39
N PHE A 216 -4.74 -10.13 15.06
CA PHE A 216 -3.82 -10.83 14.16
C PHE A 216 -2.38 -10.36 14.32
N THR A 217 -2.19 -9.09 14.70
CA THR A 217 -0.87 -8.45 14.80
C THR A 217 -0.83 -7.51 16.00
N SER A 218 0.38 -7.22 16.46
CA SER A 218 0.63 -6.22 17.50
C SER A 218 0.85 -4.84 16.88
N GLN A 219 0.72 -3.78 17.69
CA GLN A 219 1.11 -2.42 17.29
C GLN A 219 2.54 -2.36 16.73
N LYS A 220 3.45 -3.18 17.27
CA LYS A 220 4.86 -3.21 16.84
C LYS A 220 5.02 -3.66 15.38
N ASP A 221 4.04 -4.37 14.85
CA ASP A 221 4.06 -4.91 13.49
C ASP A 221 3.59 -3.88 12.45
N TRP A 222 3.17 -2.70 12.91
CA TRP A 222 2.69 -1.60 12.05
C TRP A 222 3.46 -0.30 12.31
N PRO A 223 4.78 -0.25 11.99
CA PRO A 223 5.55 0.98 12.08
C PRO A 223 5.00 2.04 11.10
N PRO A 224 5.20 3.34 11.35
CA PRO A 224 4.74 4.39 10.45
C PRO A 224 5.17 4.15 8.99
N LEU A 225 4.24 4.28 8.03
CA LEU A 225 4.53 4.06 6.61
C LEU A 225 5.48 5.12 6.04
N PHE A 226 5.49 6.33 6.60
CA PHE A 226 6.36 7.41 6.17
C PHE A 226 7.12 7.96 7.37
N GLY A 227 8.38 8.32 7.13
CA GLY A 227 9.22 9.00 8.11
C GLY A 227 8.68 10.38 8.52
N SER A 228 9.20 10.86 9.65
CA SER A 228 8.89 12.20 10.16
C SER A 228 9.51 13.28 9.27
N MET A 229 8.66 14.14 8.69
CA MET A 229 9.12 15.32 7.95
C MET A 229 9.72 16.40 8.84
N ARG A 230 9.62 16.29 10.17
CA ARG A 230 10.14 17.29 11.10
C ARG A 230 11.67 17.42 11.07
N HIS A 231 12.38 16.41 10.56
CA HIS A 231 13.83 16.42 10.43
C HIS A 231 14.28 16.68 8.98
N LEU A 232 13.69 17.71 8.35
CA LEU A 232 14.02 18.12 6.97
C LEU A 232 15.52 18.40 6.77
N GLN A 233 16.26 18.79 7.83
CA GLN A 233 17.70 19.03 7.76
C GLN A 233 18.56 17.76 7.58
N ARG A 234 18.01 16.57 7.80
CA ARG A 234 18.69 15.26 7.59
C ARG A 234 17.96 14.40 6.55
N PHE A 235 17.23 15.04 5.64
CA PHE A 235 16.40 14.34 4.66
C PHE A 235 17.28 13.61 3.64
N SER A 236 17.53 12.33 3.91
CA SER A 236 17.99 11.38 2.90
C SER A 236 16.77 10.66 2.30
N VAL A 237 16.87 10.25 1.04
CA VAL A 237 15.86 9.37 0.40
C VAL A 237 15.59 8.16 1.28
N ARG A 238 16.63 7.61 1.92
CA ARG A 238 16.52 6.50 2.86
C ARG A 238 15.67 6.84 4.09
N SER A 239 15.82 8.04 4.66
CA SER A 239 15.03 8.51 5.82
C SER A 239 13.58 8.86 5.50
N PHE A 240 13.25 9.10 4.22
CA PHE A 240 11.86 9.29 3.79
C PHE A 240 11.07 7.98 3.85
N TRP A 241 11.74 6.90 3.44
CA TRP A 241 11.17 5.55 3.44
C TRP A 241 11.30 4.83 4.77
N ALA A 242 12.24 5.27 5.62
CA ALA A 242 12.40 4.92 7.04
C ALA A 242 11.24 5.42 7.92
#